data_AF-A0A0K2SXP2-F1
#
_entry.id   AF-A0A0K2SXP2-F1
#
_cell.length_a   1.000
_cell.length_b   1.000
_cell.length_c   1.000
_cell.angle_alpha   90.00
_cell.angle_beta   90.00
_cell.angle_gamma   90.00
#
_symmetry.space_group_name_H-M   'P 1'
#
loop_
_entity.id
_entity.type
_entity.pdbx_description
1 polymer ?
#
loop_
_entity_poly.entity_id
_entity_poly.type
_entity_poly.pdbx_seq_one_letter_code
_entity_poly.pdbx_strand_id
1 'polypeptide(L)'
;KKYKEEITQPPREGAYIYGLYMEGGRWDPNIGSIVESRLKELHPQMPVIYIKALTQDKTELRSLYDCPVYKTRQRGPTYVWTFNLKTREKPSKWILAGVALLLQI
;
A
#
# COMPACT_ATOMS: atom_id res chain seq x y z
N LYS A 1 4.31 4.14 13.08
CA LYS A 1 3.91 5.56 13.15
C LYS A 1 2.77 5.74 12.18
N LYS A 2 1.59 6.09 12.67
CA LYS A 2 0.36 6.03 11.87
C LYS A 2 0.19 7.27 11.00
N TYR A 3 0.73 8.41 11.45
CA TYR A 3 0.55 9.70 10.81
C TYR A 3 1.87 10.45 10.61
N LYS A 4 1.87 11.37 9.64
CA LYS A 4 3.06 12.14 9.24
C LYS A 4 3.63 12.94 10.41
N GLU A 5 2.76 13.48 11.24
CA GLU A 5 3.07 14.35 12.39
C GLU A 5 3.87 13.62 13.47
N GLU A 6 3.77 12.28 13.53
CA GLU A 6 4.54 11.45 14.46
C GLU A 6 5.99 11.21 13.99
N ILE A 7 6.31 11.54 12.72
CA ILE A 7 7.63 11.33 12.13
C ILE A 7 8.46 12.60 12.29
N THR A 8 9.24 12.63 13.37
CA THR A 8 10.11 13.75 13.73
C THR A 8 11.53 13.64 13.18
N GLN A 9 11.93 12.46 12.70
CA GLN A 9 13.28 12.20 12.21
C GLN A 9 13.23 11.40 10.91
N PRO A 10 14.16 11.65 9.97
CA PRO A 10 14.29 10.83 8.78
C PRO A 10 14.70 9.38 9.15
N PRO A 11 14.38 8.39 8.31
CA PRO A 11 14.85 7.03 8.53
C PRO A 11 16.37 6.98 8.31
N ARG A 12 17.07 6.12 9.04
CA ARG A 12 18.52 5.90 8.83
C ARG A 12 18.84 5.33 7.45
N GLU A 13 17.91 4.57 6.88
CA GLU A 13 18.00 3.95 5.56
C GLU A 13 16.60 3.89 4.95
N GLY A 14 16.48 4.08 3.64
CA GLY A 14 15.19 4.05 2.93
C GLY A 14 14.43 5.38 3.01
N ALA A 15 13.11 5.31 2.87
CA ALA A 15 12.25 6.49 2.81
C ALA A 15 10.91 6.25 3.52
N TYR A 16 10.36 7.33 4.09
CA TYR A 16 8.96 7.37 4.52
C TYR A 16 8.12 8.03 3.44
N ILE A 17 7.08 7.34 2.98
CA ILE A 17 6.14 7.82 1.96
C ILE A 17 4.76 7.95 2.57
N TYR A 18 4.10 9.07 2.29
CA TYR A 18 2.75 9.38 2.77
C TYR A 18 1.92 9.97 1.63
N GLY A 19 0.61 10.10 1.84
CA GLY A 19 -0.30 10.67 0.85
C GLY A 19 -0.72 9.69 -0.26
N LEU A 20 -0.60 8.39 0.00
CA LEU A 20 -1.12 7.35 -0.88
C LEU A 20 -2.56 7.04 -0.49
N TYR A 21 -3.40 6.75 -1.49
CA TYR A 21 -4.77 6.29 -1.30
C TYR A 21 -4.89 4.87 -1.81
N MET A 22 -5.71 4.04 -1.16
CA MET A 22 -6.00 2.69 -1.62
C MET A 22 -7.37 2.66 -2.29
N GLU A 23 -7.46 2.04 -3.46
CA GLU A 23 -8.72 1.75 -4.16
C GLU A 23 -8.99 0.24 -4.09
N GLY A 24 -10.26 -0.18 -4.07
CA GLY A 24 -10.65 -1.60 -4.05
C GLY A 24 -10.44 -2.35 -2.72
N GLY A 25 -9.90 -1.67 -1.70
CA GLY A 25 -9.67 -2.20 -0.36
C GLY A 25 -9.35 -1.10 0.64
N ARG A 26 -9.02 -1.48 1.87
CA ARG A 26 -8.42 -0.58 2.86
C ARG A 26 -7.25 -1.26 3.56
N TRP A 27 -6.31 -0.46 4.04
CA TRP A 27 -5.28 -0.94 4.94
C TRP A 27 -5.75 -0.85 6.38
N ASP A 28 -5.66 -1.95 7.13
CA ASP A 28 -5.92 -1.93 8.56
C ASP A 28 -4.60 -1.80 9.33
N PRO A 29 -4.33 -0.66 10.00
CA PRO A 29 -3.07 -0.44 10.70
C PRO A 29 -2.93 -1.25 11.98
N ASN A 30 -4.03 -1.79 12.54
CA ASN A 30 -3.97 -2.63 13.73
C ASN A 30 -3.62 -4.07 13.34
N ILE A 31 -4.13 -4.53 12.20
CA ILE A 31 -3.85 -5.86 11.65
C ILE A 31 -2.52 -5.87 10.87
N GLY A 32 -2.16 -4.73 10.26
CA GLY A 32 -1.01 -4.61 9.37
C GLY A 32 -1.23 -5.34 8.04
N SER A 33 -2.46 -5.29 7.50
CA SER A 33 -2.83 -6.05 6.29
C SER A 33 -3.97 -5.37 5.52
N ILE A 34 -4.10 -5.72 4.24
CA ILE A 34 -5.25 -5.35 3.41
C ILE A 34 -6.49 -6.06 3.93
N VAL A 35 -7.57 -5.31 4.04
CA VAL A 35 -8.91 -5.80 4.37
C VAL A 35 -9.93 -5.12 3.46
N GLU A 36 -11.17 -5.60 3.50
CA GLU A 36 -12.25 -5.05 2.66
C GLU A 36 -12.56 -3.59 3.01
N SER A 37 -12.87 -2.81 1.98
CA SER A 37 -13.30 -1.42 2.11
C SER A 37 -14.59 -1.30 2.92
N ARG A 38 -14.77 -0.15 3.58
CA ARG A 38 -16.03 0.17 4.23
C ARG A 38 -16.98 0.81 3.22
N LEU A 39 -18.28 0.68 3.49
CA LEU A 39 -19.31 1.31 2.68
C LEU A 39 -19.08 2.82 2.61
N LYS A 40 -19.14 3.39 1.40
CA LYS A 40 -18.88 4.81 1.08
C LYS A 40 -17.44 5.29 1.30
N GLU A 41 -16.49 4.40 1.57
CA GLU A 41 -15.06 4.73 1.68
C GLU A 41 -14.33 4.23 0.44
N LEU A 42 -14.41 5.00 -0.66
CA LEU A 42 -13.89 4.60 -1.97
C LEU A 42 -12.36 4.60 -2.04
N HIS A 43 -11.74 5.60 -1.43
CA HIS A 43 -10.29 5.81 -1.49
C HIS A 43 -9.71 6.11 -0.10
N PRO A 44 -9.72 5.14 0.84
CA PRO A 44 -9.10 5.32 2.15
C PRO A 44 -7.62 5.70 2.03
N GLN A 45 -7.19 6.64 2.87
CA GLN A 45 -5.79 7.05 2.91
C GLN A 45 -4.93 5.98 3.58
N MET A 46 -3.77 5.67 3.00
CA MET A 46 -2.78 4.79 3.59
C MET A 46 -2.05 5.48 4.74
N PRO A 47 -1.63 4.71 5.77
CA PRO A 47 -0.69 5.22 6.76
C PRO A 47 0.66 5.54 6.11
N VAL A 48 1.54 6.18 6.86
CA VAL A 48 2.91 6.38 6.38
C VAL A 48 3.60 5.02 6.16
N ILE A 49 4.07 4.81 4.94
CA ILE A 49 4.75 3.59 4.52
C ILE A 49 6.26 3.81 4.63
N TYR A 50 6.94 2.86 5.28
CA TYR A 50 8.39 2.80 5.29
C TYR A 50 8.87 1.85 4.19
N ILE A 51 9.71 2.37 3.29
CA ILE A 51 10.29 1.60 2.19
C ILE A 51 11.80 1.59 2.34
N LYS A 52 12.39 0.41 2.18
CA LYS A 52 13.84 0.22 2.12
C LYS A 52 14.17 -0.82 1.06
N ALA A 53 15.35 -0.72 0.48
CA ALA A 53 15.87 -1.78 -0.36
C ALA A 53 16.26 -2.97 0.53
N LEU A 54 15.98 -4.18 0.05
CA LEU A 54 16.40 -5.43 0.68
C LEU A 54 17.04 -6.31 -0.38
N THR A 55 18.00 -7.13 0.04
CA THR A 55 18.56 -8.19 -0.80
C THR A 55 17.54 -9.33 -0.93
N GLN A 56 17.62 -10.07 -2.04
CA GLN A 56 16.60 -11.05 -2.43
C GLN A 56 16.47 -12.18 -1.40
N ASP A 57 17.57 -12.58 -0.76
CA ASP A 57 17.65 -13.56 0.32
C ASP A 57 16.88 -13.15 1.59
N LYS A 58 16.70 -11.85 1.81
CA LYS A 58 16.00 -11.30 2.99
C LYS A 58 14.53 -10.97 2.72
N THR A 59 14.05 -11.23 1.50
CA THR A 59 12.69 -10.90 1.10
C THR A 59 11.75 -12.05 1.47
N GLU A 60 10.94 -11.85 2.52
CA GLU A 60 9.86 -12.79 2.85
C GLU A 60 8.69 -12.61 1.88
N LEU A 61 8.53 -13.52 0.91
CA LEU A 61 7.49 -13.43 -0.12
C LEU A 61 6.16 -14.10 0.26
N ARG A 62 6.04 -14.65 1.47
CA ARG A 62 4.82 -15.36 1.88
C ARG A 62 3.73 -14.37 2.27
N SER A 63 2.50 -14.62 1.81
CA SER A 63 1.31 -13.84 2.18
C SER A 63 1.40 -12.35 1.83
N LEU A 64 2.03 -12.06 0.67
CA LEU A 64 2.09 -10.74 0.08
C LEU A 64 1.17 -10.63 -1.14
N TYR A 65 0.62 -9.45 -1.33
CA TYR A 65 -0.07 -9.04 -2.53
C TYR A 65 0.75 -7.96 -3.23
N ASP A 66 1.02 -8.19 -4.51
CA ASP A 66 1.72 -7.26 -5.39
C ASP A 66 0.74 -6.16 -5.83
N CYS A 67 0.69 -5.10 -5.03
CA CYS A 67 -0.24 -4.00 -5.19
C CYS A 67 0.35 -2.94 -6.14
N PRO A 68 -0.26 -2.71 -7.33
CA PRO A 68 0.23 -1.71 -8.26
C PRO A 68 -0.06 -0.30 -7.75
N VAL A 69 0.86 0.62 -8.03
CA VAL A 69 0.78 2.04 -7.69
C VAL A 69 0.63 2.84 -8.97
N TYR A 70 -0.41 3.66 -9.07
CA TYR A 70 -0.69 4.54 -10.19
C TYR A 70 -0.69 6.01 -9.78
N LYS A 71 -0.44 6.92 -10.72
CA LYS A 71 -0.56 8.36 -10.46
C LYS A 71 -2.02 8.77 -10.21
N THR A 72 -2.95 8.25 -11.02
CA THR A 72 -4.36 8.66 -11.01
C THR A 72 -5.29 7.45 -11.16
N ARG A 73 -6.58 7.65 -10.87
CA ARG A 73 -7.65 6.64 -11.00
C ARG A 73 -7.86 6.11 -12.42
N GLN A 74 -7.46 6.86 -13.44
CA GLN A 74 -7.67 6.44 -14.83
C GLN A 74 -6.69 5.33 -15.28
N ARG A 75 -5.72 4.92 -14.43
CA ARG A 75 -4.84 3.74 -14.55
C ARG A 75 -4.18 3.47 -15.92
N GLY A 76 -4.19 4.45 -16.84
CA GLY A 76 -3.61 4.33 -18.19
C GLY A 76 -2.08 4.28 -18.16
N PRO A 77 -1.34 5.14 -18.89
CA PRO A 77 0.12 5.18 -18.82
C PRO A 77 0.62 5.87 -17.54
N THR A 78 0.06 5.50 -16.38
CA THR A 78 0.29 6.14 -15.08
C THR A 78 0.86 5.19 -14.05
N TYR A 79 1.22 3.96 -14.43
CA TYR A 79 1.90 3.02 -13.56
C TYR A 79 3.22 3.61 -13.05
N VAL A 80 3.46 3.47 -11.75
CA VAL A 80 4.65 4.00 -11.06
C VAL A 80 5.51 2.85 -10.56
N TRP A 81 4.91 1.93 -9.79
CA TRP A 81 5.63 0.84 -9.12
C TRP A 81 4.65 -0.23 -8.59
N THR A 82 5.17 -1.33 -8.05
CA THR A 82 4.40 -2.38 -7.35
C THR A 82 4.90 -2.57 -5.92
N PHE A 83 4.04 -2.38 -4.92
CA PHE A 83 4.35 -2.60 -3.51
C PHE A 83 3.89 -3.97 -3.04
N ASN A 84 4.74 -4.66 -2.27
CA ASN A 84 4.35 -5.93 -1.67
C ASN A 84 3.64 -5.67 -0.33
N LEU A 85 2.31 -5.73 -0.34
CA LEU A 85 1.46 -5.47 0.81
C LEU A 85 1.08 -6.78 1.51
N LYS A 86 1.08 -6.79 2.85
CA LYS A 86 0.68 -7.97 3.62
C LYS A 86 -0.82 -8.28 3.45
N THR A 87 -1.13 -9.56 3.24
CA THR A 87 -2.51 -10.06 3.12
C THR A 87 -2.70 -11.33 3.95
N ARG A 88 -3.86 -11.47 4.59
CA ARG A 88 -4.32 -12.76 5.16
C ARG A 88 -5.08 -13.62 4.17
N GLU A 89 -5.56 -13.01 3.10
CA GLU A 89 -6.33 -13.63 2.02
C GLU A 89 -5.43 -13.99 0.84
N LYS A 90 -5.92 -14.88 -0.04
CA LYS A 90 -5.21 -15.20 -1.29
C LYS A 90 -5.07 -13.94 -2.16
N PRO A 91 -3.90 -13.70 -2.79
CA PRO A 91 -3.69 -12.53 -3.65
C PRO A 91 -4.75 -12.36 -4.75
N SER A 92 -5.30 -13.46 -5.27
CA SER A 92 -6.37 -13.45 -6.27
C SER A 92 -7.62 -12.68 -5.84
N LYS A 93 -7.96 -12.65 -4.54
CA LYS A 93 -9.06 -11.84 -4.01
C LYS A 93 -8.86 -10.36 -4.33
N TRP A 94 -7.64 -9.85 -4.10
CA TRP A 94 -7.30 -8.44 -4.29
C TRP A 94 -7.09 -8.08 -5.75
N ILE A 95 -6.60 -9.03 -6.56
CA ILE A 95 -6.56 -8.89 -8.02
C ILE A 95 -7.99 -8.68 -8.56
N LEU A 96 -8.95 -9.52 -8.15
CA LEU A 96 -10.35 -9.42 -8.59
C LEU A 96 -11.06 -8.19 -8.04
N ALA A 97 -10.76 -7.78 -6.81
CA ALA A 97 -11.26 -6.53 -6.24
C ALA A 97 -10.62 -5.28 -6.88
N GLY A 98 -9.62 -5.46 -7.73
CA GLY A 98 -8.91 -4.38 -8.40
C GLY A 98 -8.15 -3.49 -7.43
N VAL A 99 -7.57 -4.03 -6.35
CA VAL A 99 -6.85 -3.24 -5.36
C VAL A 99 -5.66 -2.53 -5.98
N ALA A 100 -5.53 -1.22 -5.72
CA ALA A 100 -4.38 -0.44 -6.16
C ALA A 100 -4.07 0.70 -5.20
N LEU A 101 -2.85 1.21 -5.27
CA LEU A 101 -2.45 2.45 -4.64
C LEU A 101 -2.48 3.60 -5.64
N LEU A 102 -2.88 4.78 -5.19
CA LEU A 102 -3.02 5.98 -5.99
C LEU A 102 -2.22 7.11 -5.34
N LEU A 103 -1.44 7.85 -6.15
CA LEU A 103 -0.79 9.09 -5.71
C LEU A 103 -1.77 10.25 -5.59
N GLN A 104 -2.80 10.24 -6.43
CA GLN A 104 -3.81 11.27 -6.52
C GLN A 104 -5.18 10.65 -6.86
N ILE A 105 -6.20 11.11 -6.14
CA ILE A 105 -7.61 10.80 -6.43
C ILE A 105 -8.24 11.85 -7.35
#